data_AF-A0A937VN34-F1
#
_entry.id   AF-A0A937VN34-F1
#
_cell.length_a   1.000
_cell.length_b   1.000
_cell.length_c   1.000
_cell.angle_alpha   90.00
_cell.angle_beta   90.00
_cell.angle_gamma   90.00
#
_symmetry.space_group_name_H-M   'P 1'
#
loop_
_entity.id
_entity.type
_entity.pdbx_description
1 polymer ?
#
loop_
_entity_poly.entity_id
_entity_poly.type
_entity_poly.pdbx_seq_one_letter_code
_entity_poly.pdbx_strand_id
1 'polypeptide(L)'
;TYQFLPLVPGLIELQFMKGEVSERSKRLTVLLRSYMKAAKEIAMMSPPHTATSVATTRTIPVNKPMRHLPTIMPYDEVVKLVDTAECWAVGTCVCRHHGDLLDKPCDKPKQNMCMIVGESARDAASRGLARLVSKEEAREFLKQADEAGLVHSFANTDDEYINLLCNCCLCHCMILRGVKRSPLPSQAVYADWVVMINSDECTGCGACIDRCWMEALKLDGTTAVRDANRCIGCGVCMYVCPTDAMKMEKRETVKV
;
A
#
# COMPACT_ATOMS: atom_id res chain seq x y z
N THR A 1 16.11 5.42 18.02
CA THR A 1 16.22 3.99 18.40
C THR A 1 16.92 3.25 17.29
N TYR A 2 17.94 2.43 17.58
CA TYR A 2 18.54 1.56 16.55
C TYR A 2 17.65 0.33 16.36
N GLN A 3 17.21 0.08 15.12
CA GLN A 3 16.39 -1.09 14.78
C GLN A 3 16.94 -1.73 13.52
N PHE A 4 16.89 -3.06 13.45
CA PHE A 4 17.19 -3.76 12.21
C PHE A 4 16.18 -3.40 11.14
N LEU A 5 16.67 -3.17 9.93
CA LEU A 5 15.81 -2.92 8.79
C LEU A 5 14.94 -4.17 8.53
N PRO A 6 13.60 -4.04 8.42
CA PRO A 6 12.76 -5.18 8.14
C PRO A 6 13.10 -5.80 6.79
N LEU A 7 12.70 -7.06 6.57
CA LEU A 7 12.88 -7.68 5.27
C LEU A 7 12.08 -6.95 4.19
N VAL A 8 10.79 -6.70 4.45
CA VAL A 8 9.86 -5.95 3.60
C VAL A 8 8.85 -5.21 4.50
N PRO A 9 8.65 -3.89 4.35
CA PRO A 9 9.46 -2.95 3.57
C PRO A 9 10.79 -2.63 4.29
N GLY A 10 11.90 -2.60 3.56
CA GLY A 10 13.24 -2.39 4.08
C GLY A 10 14.34 -2.97 3.19
N LEU A 11 14.93 -4.09 3.60
CA LEU A 11 16.13 -4.67 3.00
C LEU A 11 15.97 -4.94 1.51
N ILE A 12 14.82 -5.51 1.12
CA ILE A 12 14.52 -5.84 -0.28
C ILE A 12 14.40 -4.56 -1.12
N GLU A 13 13.70 -3.55 -0.62
CA GLU A 13 13.54 -2.27 -1.30
C GLU A 13 14.90 -1.64 -1.61
N LEU A 14 15.81 -1.60 -0.64
CA LEU A 14 17.17 -1.08 -0.84
C LEU A 14 17.94 -1.79 -1.97
N GLN A 15 17.64 -3.06 -2.28
CA GLN A 15 18.31 -3.78 -3.35
C GLN A 15 17.78 -3.44 -4.75
N PHE A 16 16.52 -3.02 -4.86
CA PHE A 16 15.81 -2.91 -6.15
C PHE A 16 15.29 -1.50 -6.46
N MET A 17 15.32 -0.55 -5.51
CA MET A 17 14.79 0.80 -5.69
C MET A 17 15.41 1.59 -6.85
N LYS A 18 16.66 1.29 -7.21
CA LYS A 18 17.34 1.88 -8.38
C LYS A 18 16.74 1.44 -9.72
N GLY A 19 15.94 0.37 -9.75
CA GLY A 19 15.37 -0.17 -10.98
C GLY A 19 16.40 -0.77 -11.94
N GLU A 20 17.60 -1.12 -11.44
CA GLU A 20 18.69 -1.66 -12.25
C GLU A 20 18.37 -3.09 -12.74
N VAL A 21 18.70 -3.36 -14.01
CA VAL A 21 18.68 -4.70 -14.60
C VAL A 21 20.12 -5.16 -14.80
N SER A 22 20.58 -6.06 -13.93
CA SER A 22 21.92 -6.66 -13.99
C SER A 22 21.87 -8.13 -13.60
N GLU A 23 22.94 -8.88 -13.86
CA GLU A 23 23.04 -10.29 -13.44
C GLU A 23 22.87 -10.44 -11.92
N ARG A 24 23.34 -9.45 -11.15
CA ARG A 24 23.10 -9.39 -9.70
C ARG A 24 21.60 -9.27 -9.39
N SER A 25 20.89 -8.32 -10.02
CA SER A 25 19.47 -8.11 -9.72
C SER A 25 18.59 -9.28 -10.18
N LYS A 26 18.90 -9.91 -11.32
CA LYS A 26 18.27 -11.17 -11.77
C LYS A 26 18.49 -12.31 -10.77
N ARG A 27 19.73 -12.51 -10.31
CA ARG A 27 20.04 -13.57 -9.32
C ARG A 27 19.31 -13.34 -8.00
N LEU A 28 19.34 -12.11 -7.47
CA LEU A 28 18.62 -11.75 -6.25
C LEU A 28 17.10 -11.96 -6.40
N THR A 29 16.55 -11.65 -7.57
CA THR A 29 15.12 -11.85 -7.88
C THR A 29 14.71 -13.31 -7.75
N VAL A 30 15.50 -14.24 -8.28
CA VAL A 30 15.26 -15.69 -8.18
C VAL A 30 15.39 -16.19 -6.75
N LEU A 31 16.39 -15.70 -6.01
CA LEU A 31 16.59 -16.05 -4.60
C LEU A 31 15.44 -15.57 -3.73
N LEU A 32 15.02 -14.30 -3.89
CA LEU A 32 13.89 -13.74 -3.17
C LEU A 32 12.61 -14.53 -3.45
N ARG A 33 12.34 -14.88 -4.72
CA ARG A 33 11.18 -15.70 -5.08
C ARG A 33 11.22 -17.06 -4.36
N SER A 34 12.38 -17.69 -4.30
CA SER A 34 12.58 -18.99 -3.65
C SER A 34 12.39 -18.89 -2.13
N TYR A 35 12.95 -17.84 -1.52
CA TYR A 35 12.78 -17.53 -0.10
C TYR A 35 11.29 -17.31 0.25
N MET A 36 10.59 -16.47 -0.51
CA MET A 36 9.17 -16.19 -0.26
C MET A 36 8.29 -17.44 -0.45
N LYS A 37 8.65 -18.32 -1.39
CA LYS A 37 7.97 -19.62 -1.56
C LYS A 37 8.16 -20.50 -0.33
N ALA A 38 9.39 -20.66 0.14
CA ALA A 38 9.70 -21.46 1.32
C ALA A 38 9.03 -20.89 2.59
N ALA A 39 9.09 -19.57 2.80
CA ALA A 39 8.43 -18.90 3.92
C ALA A 39 6.91 -19.15 3.93
N LYS A 40 6.28 -19.14 2.75
CA LYS A 40 4.85 -19.46 2.60
C LYS A 40 4.55 -20.92 2.95
N GLU A 41 5.37 -21.85 2.49
CA GLU A 41 5.22 -23.29 2.78
C GLU A 41 5.32 -23.55 4.30
N ILE A 42 6.29 -22.92 4.98
CA ILE A 42 6.45 -22.99 6.44
C ILE A 42 5.22 -22.41 7.15
N ALA A 43 4.72 -21.25 6.71
CA ALA A 43 3.53 -20.63 7.30
C ALA A 43 2.28 -21.52 7.16
N MET A 44 2.17 -22.26 6.05
CA MET A 44 1.06 -23.20 5.80
C MET A 44 1.15 -24.48 6.64
N MET A 45 2.35 -24.89 7.04
CA MET A 45 2.58 -26.06 7.90
C MET A 45 2.40 -25.76 9.40
N SER A 46 2.30 -24.48 9.75
CA SER A 46 2.13 -24.03 11.13
C SER A 46 0.64 -24.08 11.53
N PRO A 47 0.27 -24.52 12.74
CA PRO A 47 -1.13 -24.68 13.13
C PRO A 47 -1.91 -23.35 13.09
N PRO A 48 -3.24 -23.36 12.83
CA PRO A 48 -4.03 -22.15 12.54
C PRO A 48 -4.23 -21.16 13.70
N HIS A 49 -3.52 -21.34 14.81
CA HIS A 49 -3.69 -20.55 16.04
C HIS A 49 -2.37 -19.95 16.50
N THR A 50 -1.77 -19.11 15.66
CA THR A 50 -0.99 -17.93 16.09
C THR A 50 -1.14 -16.83 15.04
N ALA A 51 -2.37 -16.57 14.60
CA ALA A 51 -2.74 -15.24 14.14
C ALA A 51 -2.85 -14.30 15.35
N THR A 52 -1.83 -14.26 16.20
CA THR A 52 -1.64 -13.15 17.10
C THR A 52 -1.27 -11.97 16.21
N SER A 53 -2.01 -10.90 16.36
CA SER A 53 -1.91 -9.58 15.72
C SER A 53 -0.56 -8.87 15.92
N VAL A 54 0.52 -9.62 16.12
CA VAL A 54 1.82 -9.09 16.47
C VAL A 54 2.55 -8.85 15.16
N ALA A 55 2.64 -7.57 14.81
CA ALA A 55 3.58 -7.10 13.81
C ALA A 55 4.93 -7.82 13.97
N THR A 56 5.45 -8.40 12.89
CA THR A 56 6.73 -9.14 12.87
C THR A 56 7.93 -8.33 13.35
N THR A 57 7.74 -7.01 13.50
CA THR A 57 8.61 -6.12 14.25
C THR A 57 7.73 -5.33 15.23
N ARG A 58 7.92 -5.53 16.53
CA ARG A 58 7.18 -4.79 17.57
C ARG A 58 8.15 -3.92 18.34
N THR A 59 8.08 -2.62 18.12
CA THR A 59 8.61 -1.65 19.08
C THR A 59 7.73 -1.73 20.32
N ILE A 60 8.33 -2.00 21.49
CA ILE A 60 7.61 -1.94 22.77
C ILE A 60 7.85 -0.54 23.34
N PRO A 61 6.91 0.40 23.19
CA PRO A 61 7.05 1.69 23.86
C PRO A 61 6.91 1.48 25.36
N VAL A 62 7.92 1.90 26.11
CA VAL A 62 7.81 2.03 27.56
C VAL A 62 7.05 3.33 27.84
N ASN A 63 5.85 3.23 28.40
CA ASN A 63 5.02 4.37 28.87
C ASN A 63 4.55 5.39 27.80
N LYS A 64 4.47 5.04 26.52
CA LYS A 64 3.79 5.87 25.49
C LYS A 64 2.55 5.15 24.94
N PRO A 65 1.43 5.86 24.71
CA PRO A 65 0.30 5.28 23.98
C PRO A 65 0.73 4.91 22.56
N MET A 66 0.52 3.65 22.16
CA MET A 66 0.70 3.19 20.78
C MET A 66 -0.31 3.93 19.90
N ARG A 67 0.14 4.82 19.01
CA ARG A 67 -0.68 5.30 17.89
C ARG A 67 -0.35 4.43 16.70
N HIS A 68 -1.23 3.49 16.35
CA HIS A 68 -1.06 2.73 15.12
C HIS A 68 -1.31 3.67 13.95
N LEU A 69 -0.24 4.09 13.27
CA LEU A 69 -0.40 4.84 12.02
C LEU A 69 -1.15 3.98 10.99
N PRO A 70 -2.05 4.56 10.18
CA PRO A 70 -2.76 3.84 9.14
C PRO A 70 -1.78 3.22 8.14
N THR A 71 -2.00 1.95 7.82
CA THR A 71 -1.26 1.22 6.79
C THR A 71 -1.79 1.51 5.38
N ILE A 72 -3.02 1.99 5.28
CA ILE A 72 -3.68 2.41 4.03
C ILE A 72 -4.31 3.78 4.27
N MET A 73 -4.12 4.73 3.36
CA MET A 73 -4.79 6.03 3.40
C MET A 73 -5.40 6.39 2.04
N PRO A 74 -6.53 7.12 2.03
CA PRO A 74 -7.08 7.66 0.80
C PRO A 74 -6.26 8.85 0.30
N TYR A 75 -6.37 9.14 -1.00
CA TYR A 75 -5.63 10.18 -1.71
C TYR A 75 -5.55 11.52 -0.97
N ASP A 76 -6.67 12.06 -0.51
CA ASP A 76 -6.71 13.38 0.15
C ASP A 76 -5.84 13.45 1.40
N GLU A 77 -5.71 12.36 2.14
CA GLU A 77 -4.87 12.29 3.34
C GLU A 77 -3.39 12.15 2.98
N VAL A 78 -3.09 11.42 1.91
CA VAL A 78 -1.72 11.34 1.37
C VAL A 78 -1.27 12.70 0.84
N VAL A 79 -2.17 13.46 0.20
CA VAL A 79 -1.91 14.82 -0.24
C VAL A 79 -1.56 15.74 0.94
N LYS A 80 -2.29 15.66 2.05
CA LYS A 80 -1.95 16.42 3.29
C LYS A 80 -0.59 16.02 3.85
N LEU A 81 -0.21 14.75 3.73
CA LEU A 81 1.13 14.30 4.10
C LEU A 81 2.20 14.94 3.22
N VAL A 82 1.95 15.08 1.91
CA VAL A 82 2.88 15.78 0.99
C VAL A 82 3.10 17.23 1.42
N ASP A 83 2.04 17.90 1.86
CA ASP A 83 2.12 19.29 2.31
C ASP A 83 2.88 19.48 3.61
N THR A 84 2.72 18.56 4.55
CA THR A 84 3.29 18.67 5.89
C THR A 84 4.73 18.19 5.94
N ALA A 85 5.11 17.23 5.10
CA ALA A 85 6.48 16.74 5.05
C ALA A 85 7.46 17.74 4.42
N GLU A 86 8.65 17.84 5.00
CA GLU A 86 9.69 18.77 4.56
C GLU A 86 10.37 18.34 3.25
N CYS A 87 10.43 17.03 2.99
CA CYS A 87 11.26 16.47 1.93
C CYS A 87 10.65 15.18 1.39
N TRP A 88 10.78 14.99 0.08
CA TRP A 88 10.29 13.82 -0.64
C TRP A 88 11.35 13.30 -1.61
N ALA A 89 11.41 11.97 -1.74
CA ALA A 89 12.17 11.31 -2.78
C ALA A 89 11.30 10.23 -3.43
N VAL A 90 11.56 9.96 -4.70
CA VAL A 90 10.86 8.92 -5.46
C VAL A 90 11.85 7.94 -6.09
N GLY A 91 11.45 6.68 -6.12
CA GLY A 91 12.20 5.59 -6.70
C GLY A 91 11.31 4.63 -7.51
N THR A 92 11.92 3.58 -8.02
CA THR A 92 11.23 2.53 -8.78
C THR A 92 10.36 1.69 -7.84
N CYS A 93 9.15 1.33 -8.25
CA CYS A 93 8.35 0.33 -7.54
C CYS A 93 9.08 -1.02 -7.56
N VAL A 94 9.61 -1.41 -6.40
CA VAL A 94 10.41 -2.63 -6.22
C VAL A 94 9.62 -3.89 -6.56
N CYS A 95 8.35 -3.95 -6.18
CA CYS A 95 7.51 -5.12 -6.46
C CYS A 95 7.25 -5.32 -7.97
N ARG A 96 6.95 -4.24 -8.71
CA ARG A 96 6.76 -4.30 -10.17
C ARG A 96 8.07 -4.60 -10.87
N HIS A 97 9.16 -3.97 -10.44
CA HIS A 97 10.51 -4.24 -10.97
C HIS A 97 10.92 -5.71 -10.77
N HIS A 98 10.63 -6.28 -9.60
CA HIS A 98 10.82 -7.72 -9.35
C HIS A 98 9.98 -8.57 -10.30
N GLY A 99 8.75 -8.15 -10.62
CA GLY A 99 7.91 -8.77 -11.64
C GLY A 99 8.53 -8.76 -13.03
N ASP A 100 9.06 -7.61 -13.46
CA ASP A 100 9.74 -7.47 -14.75
C ASP A 100 10.97 -8.38 -14.86
N LEU A 101 11.78 -8.46 -13.79
CA LEU A 101 12.94 -9.35 -13.71
C LEU A 101 12.56 -10.85 -13.69
N LEU A 102 11.27 -11.17 -13.53
CA LEU A 102 10.70 -12.52 -13.60
C LEU A 102 9.90 -12.77 -14.89
N ASP A 103 10.00 -11.89 -15.88
CA ASP A 103 9.22 -11.92 -17.12
C ASP A 103 7.71 -11.92 -16.88
N LYS A 104 7.27 -11.19 -15.83
CA LYS A 104 5.86 -11.01 -15.46
C LYS A 104 5.53 -9.52 -15.25
N PRO A 105 5.62 -8.69 -16.30
CA PRO A 105 5.28 -7.27 -16.20
C PRO A 105 3.79 -7.04 -15.95
N CYS A 106 3.42 -5.83 -15.54
CA CYS A 106 2.04 -5.33 -15.60
C CYS A 106 1.99 -3.97 -16.30
N ASP A 107 0.77 -3.54 -16.62
CA ASP A 107 0.44 -2.24 -17.21
C ASP A 107 0.60 -1.05 -16.25
N LYS A 108 0.73 -1.30 -14.94
CA LYS A 108 0.79 -0.25 -13.92
C LYS A 108 2.11 0.52 -13.95
N PRO A 109 2.08 1.84 -13.70
CA PRO A 109 3.29 2.66 -13.74
C PRO A 109 4.30 2.13 -12.74
N LYS A 110 5.58 2.14 -13.11
CA LYS A 110 6.65 1.56 -12.31
C LYS A 110 7.56 2.63 -11.69
N GLN A 111 7.91 3.65 -12.46
CA GLN A 111 8.80 4.72 -12.03
C GLN A 111 8.05 5.70 -11.12
N ASN A 112 8.76 6.25 -10.13
CA ASN A 112 8.26 7.24 -9.17
C ASN A 112 7.12 6.76 -8.24
N MET A 113 6.94 5.45 -8.11
CA MET A 113 5.84 4.84 -7.36
C MET A 113 6.23 4.37 -5.96
N CYS A 114 7.53 4.38 -5.65
CA CYS A 114 8.07 4.18 -4.32
C CYS A 114 8.46 5.55 -3.77
N MET A 115 7.67 6.11 -2.86
CA MET A 115 7.86 7.46 -2.33
C MET A 115 8.42 7.39 -0.91
N ILE A 116 9.40 8.23 -0.62
CA ILE A 116 10.13 8.25 0.66
C ILE A 116 9.99 9.65 1.23
N VAL A 117 9.80 9.74 2.55
CA VAL A 117 9.44 10.99 3.24
C VAL A 117 10.54 11.41 4.21
N GLY A 118 10.70 12.72 4.39
CA GLY A 118 11.50 13.31 5.47
C GLY A 118 13.00 13.03 5.34
N GLU A 119 13.65 12.72 6.47
CA GLU A 119 15.09 12.45 6.52
C GLU A 119 15.47 11.20 5.70
N SER A 120 14.62 10.16 5.74
CA SER A 120 14.79 8.95 4.93
C SER A 120 14.86 9.27 3.44
N ALA A 121 14.16 10.31 2.98
CA ALA A 121 14.21 10.76 1.58
C ALA A 121 15.60 11.32 1.22
N ARG A 122 16.21 12.10 2.12
CA ARG A 122 17.55 12.66 1.92
C ARG A 122 18.61 11.57 1.94
N ASP A 123 18.52 10.59 2.85
CA ASP A 123 19.44 9.45 2.88
C ASP A 123 19.35 8.59 1.61
N ALA A 124 18.12 8.26 1.19
CA ALA A 124 17.91 7.50 -0.02
C ALA A 124 18.47 8.22 -1.26
N ALA A 125 18.31 9.55 -1.33
CA ALA A 125 18.86 10.36 -2.40
C ALA A 125 20.39 10.45 -2.36
N SER A 126 21.00 10.65 -1.19
CA SER A 126 22.47 10.75 -1.05
C SER A 126 23.18 9.46 -1.46
N ARG A 127 22.51 8.32 -1.28
CA ARG A 127 22.99 6.98 -1.69
C ARG A 127 22.65 6.62 -3.15
N GLY A 128 22.00 7.54 -3.86
CA GLY A 128 21.56 7.36 -5.25
C GLY A 128 20.53 6.24 -5.42
N LEU A 129 19.73 5.96 -4.39
CA LEU A 129 18.65 4.95 -4.40
C LEU A 129 17.32 5.53 -4.87
N ALA A 130 17.11 6.83 -4.66
CA ALA A 130 15.94 7.59 -5.05
C ALA A 130 16.34 8.99 -5.53
N ARG A 131 15.41 9.71 -6.14
CA ARG A 131 15.61 11.09 -6.59
C ARG A 131 14.75 12.03 -5.76
N LEU A 132 15.32 13.14 -5.26
CA LEU A 132 14.53 14.19 -4.61
C LEU A 132 13.55 14.83 -5.61
N VAL A 133 12.37 15.18 -5.11
CA VAL A 133 11.30 15.79 -5.91
C VAL A 133 10.70 16.99 -5.19
N SER A 134 10.09 17.89 -5.96
CA SER A 134 9.25 18.95 -5.39
C SER A 134 7.92 18.38 -4.87
N LYS A 135 7.18 19.19 -4.09
CA LYS A 135 5.84 18.81 -3.62
C LYS A 135 4.85 18.69 -4.78
N GLU A 136 5.01 19.52 -5.80
CA GLU A 136 4.22 19.50 -7.03
C GLU A 136 4.47 18.21 -7.83
N GLU A 137 5.73 17.82 -8.02
CA GLU A 137 6.09 16.53 -8.63
C GLU A 137 5.51 15.35 -7.82
N ALA A 138 5.62 15.38 -6.49
CA ALA A 138 5.07 14.34 -5.63
C ALA A 138 3.55 14.19 -5.82
N ARG A 139 2.82 15.31 -5.88
CA ARG A 139 1.36 15.32 -6.13
C ARG A 139 1.00 14.74 -7.50
N GLU A 140 1.77 15.07 -8.54
CA GLU A 140 1.54 14.53 -9.88
C GLU A 140 1.71 13.00 -9.90
N PHE A 141 2.73 12.47 -9.22
CA PHE A 141 2.90 11.02 -9.11
C PHE A 141 1.80 10.33 -8.28
N LEU A 142 1.24 11.00 -7.27
CA LEU A 142 0.08 10.50 -6.55
C LEU A 142 -1.17 10.46 -7.43
N LYS A 143 -1.41 11.52 -8.20
CA LYS A 143 -2.52 11.56 -9.16
C LYS A 143 -2.38 10.44 -10.20
N GLN A 144 -1.19 10.25 -10.76
CA GLN A 144 -0.90 9.14 -11.67
C GLN A 144 -1.16 7.77 -11.02
N ALA A 145 -0.80 7.62 -9.74
CA ALA A 145 -1.05 6.39 -9.01
C ALA A 145 -2.55 6.12 -8.84
N ASP A 146 -3.33 7.13 -8.52
CA ASP A 146 -4.78 7.05 -8.38
C ASP A 146 -5.49 6.74 -9.70
N GLU A 147 -5.11 7.39 -10.79
CA GLU A 147 -5.58 7.12 -12.14
C GLU A 147 -5.32 5.65 -12.54
N ALA A 148 -4.13 5.14 -12.18
CA ALA A 148 -3.77 3.74 -12.43
C ALA A 148 -4.44 2.73 -11.49
N GLY A 149 -5.08 3.19 -10.40
CA GLY A 149 -5.80 2.39 -9.43
C GLY A 149 -4.92 1.77 -8.38
N LEU A 150 -3.88 2.48 -8.00
CA LEU A 150 -2.92 2.02 -7.01
C LEU A 150 -3.40 2.36 -5.61
N VAL A 151 -3.13 1.46 -4.67
CA VAL A 151 -3.46 1.65 -3.26
C VAL A 151 -2.27 2.29 -2.56
N HIS A 152 -2.45 3.48 -2.01
CA HIS A 152 -1.45 4.13 -1.16
C HIS A 152 -1.29 3.37 0.16
N SER A 153 -0.13 2.73 0.32
CA SER A 153 0.17 1.84 1.44
C SER A 153 1.42 2.34 2.17
N PHE A 154 1.44 2.26 3.50
CA PHE A 154 2.54 2.78 4.32
C PHE A 154 3.26 1.67 5.07
N ALA A 155 4.57 1.85 5.20
CA ALA A 155 5.38 1.09 6.14
C ALA A 155 5.49 1.91 7.43
N ASN A 156 4.68 1.59 8.44
CA ASN A 156 4.70 2.23 9.76
C ASN A 156 5.62 1.47 10.72
N THR A 157 6.90 1.32 10.37
CA THR A 157 7.89 0.65 11.22
C THR A 157 8.25 1.45 12.48
N ASP A 158 7.82 2.72 12.52
CA ASP A 158 7.88 3.61 13.67
C ASP A 158 6.45 4.10 13.95
N ASP A 159 6.04 4.13 15.21
CA ASP A 159 4.72 4.61 15.64
C ASP A 159 4.61 6.14 15.55
N GLU A 160 5.73 6.85 15.35
CA GLU A 160 5.78 8.31 15.29
C GLU A 160 5.86 8.86 13.84
N TYR A 161 6.44 8.12 12.89
CA TYR A 161 6.73 8.66 11.56
C TYR A 161 6.46 7.68 10.40
N ILE A 162 5.93 8.24 9.31
CA ILE A 162 5.84 7.56 8.02
C ILE A 162 7.13 7.80 7.25
N ASN A 163 7.90 6.74 6.98
CA ASN A 163 9.15 6.83 6.23
C ASN A 163 9.01 6.42 4.75
N LEU A 164 8.01 5.58 4.44
CA LEU A 164 7.82 5.01 3.13
C LEU A 164 6.33 4.98 2.76
N LEU A 165 6.03 5.49 1.59
CA LEU A 165 4.75 5.44 0.92
C LEU A 165 4.88 4.64 -0.38
N CYS A 166 4.16 3.52 -0.44
CA CYS A 166 4.12 2.64 -1.59
C CYS A 166 2.81 2.81 -2.36
N ASN A 167 2.89 3.04 -3.67
CA ASN A 167 1.73 3.07 -4.56
C ASN A 167 1.52 1.67 -5.15
N CYS A 168 0.77 0.83 -4.44
CA CYS A 168 0.74 -0.62 -4.65
C CYS A 168 -0.32 -1.06 -5.68
N CYS A 169 0.02 -2.05 -6.51
CA CYS A 169 -0.96 -2.78 -7.33
C CYS A 169 -1.18 -4.18 -6.76
N LEU A 170 -2.33 -4.79 -7.05
CA LEU A 170 -2.59 -6.18 -6.68
C LEU A 170 -1.75 -7.18 -7.51
N CYS A 171 -1.28 -6.79 -8.70
CA CYS A 171 -0.48 -7.67 -9.57
C CYS A 171 0.80 -8.16 -8.90
N HIS A 172 1.51 -7.26 -8.21
CA HIS A 172 2.85 -7.53 -7.68
C HIS A 172 3.02 -7.33 -6.18
N CYS A 173 2.23 -6.46 -5.53
CA CYS A 173 2.42 -6.20 -4.12
C CYS A 173 2.16 -7.47 -3.29
N MET A 174 3.21 -7.99 -2.66
CA MET A 174 3.13 -9.22 -1.89
C MET A 174 2.17 -9.10 -0.69
N ILE A 175 2.11 -7.90 -0.08
CA ILE A 175 1.23 -7.61 1.05
C ILE A 175 -0.23 -7.60 0.58
N LEU A 176 -0.59 -6.79 -0.42
CA LEU A 176 -1.98 -6.71 -0.89
C LEU A 176 -2.51 -8.04 -1.45
N ARG A 177 -1.64 -8.85 -2.08
CA ARG A 177 -2.01 -10.20 -2.52
C ARG A 177 -2.29 -11.15 -1.35
N GLY A 178 -1.57 -10.99 -0.23
CA GLY A 178 -1.85 -11.68 1.01
C GLY A 178 -3.18 -11.21 1.62
N VAL A 179 -3.37 -9.90 1.73
CA VAL A 179 -4.58 -9.25 2.26
C VAL A 179 -5.82 -9.70 1.50
N LYS A 180 -5.80 -9.71 0.16
CA LYS A 180 -6.92 -10.18 -0.67
C LYS A 180 -7.33 -11.63 -0.39
N ARG A 181 -6.35 -12.49 -0.08
CA ARG A 181 -6.59 -13.92 0.22
C ARG A 181 -7.10 -14.15 1.64
N SER A 182 -6.98 -13.17 2.52
CA SER A 182 -7.54 -13.25 3.88
C SER A 182 -9.06 -13.41 3.80
N PRO A 183 -9.68 -14.21 4.69
CA PRO A 183 -11.15 -14.21 4.83
C PRO A 183 -11.67 -12.86 5.34
N LEU A 184 -10.85 -12.09 6.05
CA LEU A 184 -11.17 -10.78 6.61
C LEU A 184 -10.12 -9.74 6.18
N PRO A 185 -10.07 -9.32 4.90
CA PRO A 185 -9.10 -8.33 4.43
C PRO A 185 -9.10 -7.03 5.24
N SER A 186 -10.27 -6.56 5.70
CA SER A 186 -10.40 -5.31 6.46
C SER A 186 -9.78 -5.34 7.86
N GLN A 187 -9.42 -6.53 8.36
CA GLN A 187 -8.71 -6.74 9.62
C GLN A 187 -7.21 -7.04 9.41
N ALA A 188 -6.80 -7.37 8.18
CA ALA A 188 -5.41 -7.66 7.85
C ALA A 188 -4.56 -6.39 7.65
N VAL A 189 -5.21 -5.24 7.50
CA VAL A 189 -4.60 -3.92 7.41
C VAL A 189 -5.38 -2.93 8.26
N TYR A 190 -4.69 -1.92 8.77
CA TYR A 190 -5.30 -0.84 9.54
C TYR A 190 -5.51 0.40 8.65
N ALA A 191 -6.74 0.91 8.63
CA ALA A 191 -7.13 2.14 7.93
C ALA A 191 -8.17 2.89 8.78
N ASP A 192 -7.94 4.19 8.99
CA ASP A 192 -8.87 5.04 9.75
C ASP A 192 -10.09 5.46 8.93
N TRP A 193 -10.12 5.16 7.63
CA TRP A 193 -11.19 5.59 6.72
C TRP A 193 -11.91 4.41 6.08
N VAL A 194 -13.15 4.66 5.68
CA VAL A 194 -13.99 3.72 4.95
C VAL A 194 -14.76 4.46 3.86
N VAL A 195 -15.05 3.76 2.76
CA VAL A 195 -15.86 4.32 1.67
C VAL A 195 -17.34 4.23 2.05
N MET A 196 -18.06 5.34 1.94
CA MET A 196 -19.51 5.43 2.07
C MET A 196 -20.12 5.73 0.70
N ILE A 197 -21.30 5.16 0.43
CA ILE A 197 -21.97 5.24 -0.87
C ILE A 197 -23.31 5.93 -0.66
N ASN A 198 -23.56 7.01 -1.40
CA ASN A 198 -24.84 7.69 -1.46
C ASN A 198 -25.76 6.94 -2.44
N SER A 199 -26.85 6.36 -1.93
CA SER A 199 -27.81 5.61 -2.74
C SER A 199 -28.51 6.48 -3.78
N ASP A 200 -28.72 7.76 -3.47
CA ASP A 200 -29.54 8.65 -4.29
C ASP A 200 -28.78 9.16 -5.53
N GLU A 201 -27.45 9.17 -5.45
CA GLU A 201 -26.54 9.55 -6.54
C GLU A 201 -25.98 8.33 -7.29
N CYS A 202 -26.19 7.12 -6.75
CA CYS A 202 -25.68 5.89 -7.35
C CYS A 202 -26.56 5.45 -8.52
N THR A 203 -25.97 5.37 -9.71
CA THR A 203 -26.65 4.91 -10.93
C THR A 203 -26.56 3.41 -11.15
N GLY A 204 -25.83 2.68 -10.32
CA GLY A 204 -25.61 1.23 -10.48
C GLY A 204 -24.70 0.84 -11.65
N CYS A 205 -23.91 1.76 -12.20
CA CYS A 205 -23.07 1.50 -13.39
C CYS A 205 -21.98 0.43 -13.21
N GLY A 206 -21.60 0.10 -11.97
CA GLY A 206 -20.65 -0.98 -11.68
C GLY A 206 -19.16 -0.66 -11.81
N ALA A 207 -18.77 0.52 -12.31
CA ALA A 207 -17.34 0.88 -12.52
C ALA A 207 -16.48 0.73 -11.25
N CYS A 208 -17.04 1.06 -10.09
CA CYS A 208 -16.39 0.91 -8.79
C CYS A 208 -16.10 -0.56 -8.41
N ILE A 209 -16.93 -1.50 -8.88
CA ILE A 209 -16.81 -2.93 -8.59
C ILE A 209 -15.59 -3.48 -9.31
N ASP A 210 -15.44 -3.18 -10.60
CA ASP A 210 -14.29 -3.60 -11.41
C ASP A 210 -12.97 -3.01 -10.88
N ARG A 211 -13.04 -1.81 -10.32
CA ARG A 211 -11.89 -1.12 -9.71
C ARG A 211 -11.47 -1.70 -8.36
N CYS A 212 -12.36 -2.39 -7.65
CA CYS A 212 -12.12 -2.81 -6.28
C CYS A 212 -11.23 -4.06 -6.21
N TRP A 213 -9.94 -3.87 -5.91
CA TRP A 213 -8.99 -4.99 -5.77
C TRP A 213 -9.40 -6.05 -4.74
N MET A 214 -10.09 -5.62 -3.68
CA MET A 214 -10.53 -6.49 -2.59
C MET A 214 -11.90 -7.09 -2.83
N GLU A 215 -12.54 -6.85 -3.98
CA GLU A 215 -13.90 -7.35 -4.29
C GLU A 215 -14.87 -7.03 -3.14
N ALA A 216 -14.75 -5.83 -2.60
CA ALA A 216 -15.52 -5.38 -1.44
C ALA A 216 -16.81 -4.65 -1.83
N LEU A 217 -17.10 -4.55 -3.13
CA LEU A 217 -18.27 -3.88 -3.66
C LEU A 217 -19.07 -4.86 -4.52
N LYS A 218 -20.39 -4.80 -4.41
CA LYS A 218 -21.34 -5.54 -5.26
C LYS A 218 -22.56 -4.66 -5.52
N LEU A 219 -23.36 -5.00 -6.53
CA LEU A 219 -24.68 -4.39 -6.69
C LEU A 219 -25.70 -5.10 -5.81
N ASP A 220 -26.54 -4.30 -5.16
CA ASP A 220 -27.79 -4.73 -4.54
C ASP A 220 -28.92 -3.93 -5.20
N GLY A 221 -29.66 -4.58 -6.09
CA GLY A 221 -30.55 -3.90 -7.03
C GLY A 221 -29.79 -2.93 -7.93
N THR A 222 -30.09 -1.64 -7.83
CA THR A 222 -29.48 -0.56 -8.61
C THR A 222 -28.39 0.20 -7.86
N THR A 223 -28.07 -0.20 -6.63
CA THR A 223 -27.14 0.55 -5.77
C THR A 223 -25.91 -0.29 -5.46
N ALA A 224 -24.73 0.32 -5.52
CA ALA A 224 -23.51 -0.34 -5.05
C ALA A 224 -23.52 -0.42 -3.52
N VAL A 225 -23.21 -1.60 -2.98
CA VAL A 225 -23.11 -1.84 -1.54
C VAL A 225 -21.71 -2.36 -1.18
N ARG A 226 -21.25 -2.00 0.01
CA ARG A 226 -19.91 -2.32 0.52
C ARG A 226 -19.95 -3.47 1.51
N ASP A 227 -19.11 -4.47 1.28
CA ASP A 227 -18.74 -5.47 2.28
C ASP A 227 -17.68 -4.92 3.24
N ALA A 228 -18.08 -4.70 4.50
CA ALA A 228 -17.22 -4.16 5.55
C ALA A 228 -16.07 -5.11 5.96
N ASN A 229 -16.22 -6.43 5.74
CA ASN A 229 -15.18 -7.41 6.05
C ASN A 229 -14.07 -7.42 4.98
N ARG A 230 -14.38 -6.95 3.77
CA ARG A 230 -13.42 -6.91 2.64
C ARG A 230 -12.85 -5.52 2.38
N CYS A 231 -13.60 -4.45 2.67
CA CYS A 231 -13.15 -3.10 2.38
C CYS A 231 -11.97 -2.68 3.27
N ILE A 232 -10.85 -2.32 2.64
CA ILE A 232 -9.63 -1.88 3.31
C ILE A 232 -9.48 -0.36 3.40
N GLY A 233 -10.50 0.42 3.00
CA GLY A 233 -10.47 1.88 3.12
C GLY A 233 -9.54 2.61 2.14
N CYS A 234 -9.18 1.99 1.01
CA CYS A 234 -8.20 2.55 0.06
C CYS A 234 -8.74 3.66 -0.87
N GLY A 235 -10.05 3.84 -1.00
CA GLY A 235 -10.64 4.92 -1.80
C GLY A 235 -10.53 4.80 -3.32
N VAL A 236 -9.75 3.85 -3.89
CA VAL A 236 -9.50 3.76 -5.35
C VAL A 236 -10.75 3.61 -6.22
N CYS A 237 -11.87 3.16 -5.64
CA CYS A 237 -13.16 3.03 -6.33
C CYS A 237 -13.89 4.37 -6.52
N MET A 238 -13.60 5.37 -5.68
CA MET A 238 -14.20 6.71 -5.78
C MET A 238 -13.77 7.41 -7.05
N TYR A 239 -12.49 7.24 -7.43
CA TYR A 239 -11.90 7.89 -8.60
C TYR A 239 -12.60 7.54 -9.94
N VAL A 240 -13.29 6.40 -10.00
CA VAL A 240 -13.96 5.93 -11.22
C VAL A 240 -15.49 6.11 -11.16
N CYS A 241 -16.02 6.72 -10.10
CA CYS A 241 -17.46 6.94 -9.97
C CYS A 241 -17.87 8.15 -10.82
N PRO A 242 -18.69 7.99 -11.86
CA PRO A 242 -19.03 9.11 -12.76
C PRO A 242 -20.00 10.14 -12.15
N THR A 243 -20.59 9.82 -11.00
CA THR A 243 -21.56 10.69 -10.31
C THR A 243 -21.06 11.16 -8.95
N ASP A 244 -19.79 10.88 -8.60
CA ASP A 244 -19.20 11.21 -7.30
C ASP A 244 -20.00 10.70 -6.09
N ALA A 245 -20.80 9.64 -6.27
CA ALA A 245 -21.68 9.07 -5.25
C ALA A 245 -20.95 8.39 -4.08
N MET A 246 -19.62 8.48 -4.01
CA MET A 246 -18.80 7.82 -3.00
C MET A 246 -17.91 8.83 -2.28
N LYS A 247 -17.78 8.68 -0.97
CA LYS A 247 -16.94 9.54 -0.11
C LYS A 247 -16.18 8.74 0.92
N MET A 248 -15.02 9.24 1.36
CA MET A 248 -14.30 8.69 2.49
C MET A 248 -14.85 9.27 3.79
N GLU A 249 -15.14 8.41 4.76
CA GLU A 249 -15.48 8.82 6.13
C GLU A 249 -14.57 8.12 7.14
N LYS A 250 -14.37 8.74 8.31
CA LYS A 250 -13.60 8.10 9.38
C LYS A 250 -14.35 6.88 9.91
N ARG A 251 -13.64 5.78 10.15
CA ARG A 251 -14.22 4.52 10.64
C ARG A 251 -14.90 4.69 12.00
N GLU A 252 -14.39 5.58 12.85
CA GLU A 252 -15.00 5.91 14.16
C GLU A 252 -16.40 6.54 14.04
N THR A 253 -16.69 7.24 12.94
CA THR A 253 -17.99 7.92 12.74
C THR A 253 -19.03 7.02 12.09
N VAL A 254 -18.63 5.85 11.58
CA VAL A 254 -19.54 4.91 10.90
C VAL A 254 -20.01 3.86 11.91
N LYS A 255 -21.32 3.86 12.21
CA LYS A 255 -21.95 2.77 12.96
C LYS A 255 -21.97 1.53 12.06
N VAL A 256 -21.20 0.51 12.44
CA VAL A 256 -21.21 -0.82 11.81
C VAL A 256 -22.44 -1.59 12.26
#